data_AF-A0ABD1U0A4-F1
#
_entry.id   AF-A0ABD1U0A4-F1
#
_cell.length_a   1.000
_cell.length_b   1.000
_cell.length_c   1.000
_cell.angle_alpha   90.00
_cell.angle_beta   90.00
_cell.angle_gamma   90.00
#
_symmetry.space_group_name_H-M   'P 1'
#
loop_
_entity.id
_entity.type
_entity.pdbx_description
1 polymer ?
#
loop_
_entity_poly.entity_id
_entity_poly.type
_entity_poly.pdbx_seq_one_letter_code
_entity_poly.pdbx_strand_id
1 'polypeptide(L)'
;MSNLNLSVYNSSFKTIRDVAVLDAVEPFRQMIPHIIRHSNILTHDIPDNPLITTLCKDIPHQTNGGDCGIFVIKFAEYIAENKIKEMPKNFDTKVARLNMATQLYKFACEKPYLNISS
;
A
#
# COMPACT_ATOMS: atom_id res chain seq x y z
N MET A 1 -14.82 2.19 21.30
CA MET A 1 -14.73 1.41 20.05
C MET A 1 -13.86 2.21 19.09
N SER A 2 -12.75 1.65 18.61
CA SER A 2 -11.92 2.30 17.59
C SER A 2 -12.59 2.12 16.23
N ASN A 3 -12.92 3.23 15.55
CA ASN A 3 -13.35 3.16 14.15
C ASN A 3 -12.17 2.69 13.29
N LEU A 4 -12.41 1.72 12.41
CA LEU A 4 -11.41 1.26 11.46
C LEU A 4 -11.25 2.31 10.35
N ASN A 5 -10.00 2.61 10.02
CA ASN A 5 -9.64 3.60 9.02
C ASN A 5 -9.09 2.92 7.76
N LEU A 6 -9.50 3.43 6.60
CA LEU A 6 -8.90 3.11 5.30
C LEU A 6 -8.01 4.30 4.88
N SER A 7 -6.70 4.15 5.07
CA SER A 7 -5.73 5.14 4.62
C SER A 7 -5.35 4.88 3.16
N VAL A 8 -5.47 5.90 2.31
CA VAL A 8 -5.20 5.82 0.87
C VAL A 8 -3.97 6.64 0.52
N TYR A 9 -2.97 5.96 -0.04
CA TYR A 9 -1.71 6.54 -0.47
C TYR A 9 -1.68 6.65 -1.99
N ASN A 10 -1.80 7.87 -2.52
CA ASN A 10 -1.81 8.12 -3.96
C ASN A 10 -0.64 9.02 -4.36
N SER A 11 0.38 8.44 -5.01
CA SER A 11 1.53 9.18 -5.54
C SER A 11 1.19 10.07 -6.73
N SER A 12 0.05 9.84 -7.40
CA SER A 12 -0.39 10.54 -8.62
C SER A 12 -1.36 11.70 -8.34
N PHE A 13 -1.24 12.38 -7.18
CA PHE A 13 -2.18 13.41 -6.73
C PHE A 13 -2.44 14.52 -7.77
N LYS A 14 -1.45 14.86 -8.60
CA LYS A 14 -1.61 15.88 -9.66
C LYS A 14 -2.40 15.39 -10.88
N THR A 15 -2.48 14.08 -11.08
CA THR A 15 -3.07 13.45 -12.27
C THR A 15 -4.47 12.91 -11.99
N ILE A 16 -4.72 12.42 -10.77
CA ILE A 16 -6.01 11.85 -10.38
C ILE A 16 -6.59 12.68 -9.25
N ARG A 17 -7.78 13.24 -9.50
CA ARG A 17 -8.52 14.06 -8.52
C ARG A 17 -8.95 13.21 -7.32
N ASP A 18 -8.94 13.81 -6.13
CA ASP A 18 -9.38 13.17 -4.88
C ASP A 18 -10.74 12.45 -5.01
N VAL A 19 -11.71 13.06 -5.69
CA VAL A 19 -13.03 12.45 -5.92
C VAL A 19 -12.93 11.11 -6.66
N ALA A 20 -12.14 11.04 -7.74
CA ALA A 20 -11.99 9.80 -8.51
C ALA A 20 -11.27 8.71 -7.69
N VAL A 21 -10.34 9.10 -6.81
CA VAL A 21 -9.70 8.16 -5.87
C VAL A 21 -10.73 7.66 -4.86
N LEU A 22 -11.55 8.55 -4.29
CA LEU A 22 -12.59 8.18 -3.33
C LEU A 22 -13.63 7.24 -3.93
N ASP A 23 -14.09 7.54 -5.15
CA ASP A 23 -15.02 6.68 -5.89
C ASP A 23 -14.42 5.29 -6.13
N ALA A 24 -13.13 5.22 -6.48
CA ALA A 24 -12.42 3.96 -6.71
C ALA A 24 -12.26 3.12 -5.43
N VAL A 25 -12.15 3.76 -4.25
CA VAL A 25 -11.97 3.04 -2.98
C VAL A 25 -13.28 2.72 -2.26
N GLU A 26 -14.40 3.30 -2.68
CA GLU A 26 -15.70 3.13 -2.02
C GLU A 26 -16.14 1.67 -1.88
N PRO A 27 -15.99 0.78 -2.89
CA PRO A 27 -16.33 -0.63 -2.72
C PRO A 27 -15.54 -1.31 -1.59
N PHE A 28 -14.26 -0.96 -1.41
CA PHE A 28 -13.41 -1.53 -0.36
C PHE A 28 -13.79 -1.04 1.03
N ARG A 29 -14.22 0.23 1.16
CA ARG A 29 -14.72 0.76 2.45
C ARG A 29 -15.89 -0.04 3.00
N GLN A 30 -16.76 -0.51 2.10
CA GLN A 30 -17.97 -1.26 2.46
C GLN A 30 -17.66 -2.74 2.65
N MET A 31 -16.83 -3.32 1.79
CA MET A 31 -16.57 -4.76 1.78
C MET A 31 -15.64 -5.23 2.91
N ILE A 32 -14.60 -4.45 3.26
CA ILE A 32 -13.58 -4.87 4.23
C ILE A 32 -14.18 -5.17 5.62
N PRO A 33 -15.03 -4.32 6.23
CA PRO A 33 -15.63 -4.63 7.53
C PRO A 33 -16.36 -5.98 7.55
N HIS A 34 -17.10 -6.28 6.48
CA HIS A 34 -17.78 -7.56 6.31
C HIS A 34 -16.80 -8.74 6.26
N ILE A 35 -15.69 -8.61 5.53
CA ILE A 35 -14.64 -9.64 5.47
C ILE A 35 -13.99 -9.85 6.84
N ILE A 36 -13.61 -8.77 7.54
CA ILE A 36 -12.91 -8.91 8.81
C ILE A 36 -13.81 -9.59 9.86
N ARG A 37 -15.09 -9.24 9.89
CA ARG A 37 -16.09 -9.87 10.78
C ARG A 37 -16.17 -11.39 10.60
N HIS A 38 -16.13 -11.88 9.36
CA HIS A 38 -16.32 -13.31 9.06
C HIS A 38 -15.02 -14.11 8.97
N SER A 39 -13.87 -13.45 9.03
CA SER A 39 -12.55 -14.09 8.90
C SER A 39 -11.89 -14.44 10.24
N ASN A 40 -12.48 -14.04 11.37
CA ASN A 40 -11.90 -14.21 12.72
C ASN A 40 -10.49 -13.61 12.87
N ILE A 41 -10.11 -12.65 12.01
CA ILE A 41 -8.79 -12.01 12.05
C ILE A 41 -8.64 -11.12 13.28
N LEU A 42 -9.73 -10.43 13.70
CA LEU A 42 -9.74 -9.63 14.91
C LEU A 42 -10.51 -10.34 16.02
N THR A 43 -10.02 -10.16 17.25
CA THR A 43 -10.58 -10.77 18.47
C THR A 43 -11.78 -10.01 19.04
N HIS A 44 -12.15 -8.88 18.43
CA HIS A 44 -13.24 -8.01 18.88
C HIS A 44 -14.24 -7.79 17.75
N ASP A 45 -15.50 -7.58 18.14
CA ASP A 45 -16.55 -7.24 17.19
C ASP A 45 -16.24 -5.92 16.49
N ILE A 46 -16.38 -5.95 15.17
CA ILE A 46 -16.21 -4.80 14.29
C ILE A 46 -17.60 -4.31 13.90
N PRO A 47 -17.88 -2.99 14.03
CA PRO A 47 -19.11 -2.41 13.52
C PRO A 47 -19.25 -2.65 12.02
N ASP A 48 -20.46 -2.94 11.54
CA ASP A 48 -20.75 -3.11 10.10
C ASP A 48 -20.83 -1.77 9.33
N ASN A 49 -20.13 -0.76 9.85
CA ASN A 49 -20.12 0.58 9.29
C ASN A 49 -19.02 0.65 8.23
N PRO A 50 -19.22 1.38 7.12
CA PRO A 50 -18.16 1.64 6.16
C PRO A 50 -16.91 2.24 6.83
N LEU A 51 -15.73 1.79 6.41
CA LEU A 51 -14.45 2.33 6.92
C LEU A 51 -14.39 3.84 6.74
N ILE A 52 -13.75 4.55 7.67
CA ILE A 52 -13.48 5.99 7.51
C ILE A 52 -12.29 6.14 6.56
N THR A 53 -12.48 6.78 5.41
CA THR A 53 -11.41 6.96 4.43
C THR A 53 -10.61 8.22 4.69
N THR A 54 -9.28 8.09 4.69
CA THR A 54 -8.34 9.21 4.80
C THR A 54 -7.41 9.20 3.61
N LEU A 55 -7.45 10.25 2.79
CA LEU A 55 -6.45 10.48 1.74
C LEU A 55 -5.18 11.05 2.39
N CYS A 56 -4.07 10.33 2.28
CA CYS A 56 -2.79 10.78 2.81
C CYS A 56 -2.14 11.77 1.84
N LYS A 57 -2.12 13.06 2.20
CA LYS A 57 -1.59 14.14 1.34
C LYS A 57 -0.11 14.44 1.58
N ASP A 58 0.35 14.28 2.83
CA ASP A 58 1.74 14.50 3.24
C ASP A 58 2.63 13.29 2.93
N ILE A 59 2.65 12.92 1.66
CA ILE A 59 3.44 11.79 1.14
C ILE A 59 4.25 12.24 -0.08
N PRO A 60 5.34 11.52 -0.43
CA PRO A 60 6.05 11.75 -1.68
C PRO A 60 5.15 11.56 -2.90
N HIS A 61 5.26 12.47 -3.88
CA HIS A 61 4.44 12.46 -5.10
C HIS A 61 5.32 12.19 -6.32
N GLN A 62 4.82 11.36 -7.24
CA GLN A 62 5.53 11.12 -8.49
C GLN A 62 5.42 12.32 -9.43
N THR A 63 6.44 12.54 -10.25
CA THR A 63 6.48 13.61 -11.25
C THR A 63 6.30 13.09 -12.68
N ASN A 64 6.30 11.77 -12.88
CA ASN A 64 6.12 11.11 -14.17
C ASN A 64 5.02 10.04 -14.08
N GLY A 65 4.54 9.52 -15.22
CA GLY A 65 3.48 8.50 -15.24
C GLY A 65 3.95 7.07 -14.97
N GLY A 66 5.26 6.79 -14.96
CA GLY A 66 5.82 5.42 -15.01
C GLY A 66 6.33 4.87 -13.67
N ASP A 67 6.38 5.70 -12.63
CA ASP A 67 6.98 5.32 -11.35
C ASP A 67 5.95 4.99 -10.25
N CYS A 68 4.64 5.03 -10.52
CA CYS A 68 3.61 4.74 -9.51
C CYS A 68 3.82 3.39 -8.81
N GLY A 69 4.22 2.35 -9.54
CA GLY A 69 4.54 1.05 -8.95
C GLY A 69 5.72 1.09 -7.96
N ILE A 70 6.75 1.91 -8.25
CA ILE A 70 7.89 2.10 -7.35
C ILE A 70 7.43 2.81 -6.07
N PHE A 71 6.61 3.85 -6.20
CA PHE A 71 6.06 4.57 -5.05
C PHE A 71 5.19 3.65 -4.18
N VAL A 72 4.32 2.83 -4.77
CA VAL A 72 3.48 1.86 -4.03
C VAL A 72 4.35 0.90 -3.21
N ILE A 73 5.41 0.34 -3.80
CA ILE A 73 6.30 -0.58 -3.08
C ILE A 73 7.03 0.14 -1.94
N LYS A 74 7.55 1.35 -2.18
CA LYS A 74 8.19 2.15 -1.12
C LYS A 74 7.20 2.53 -0.02
N PHE A 75 5.95 2.88 -0.34
CA PHE A 75 4.92 3.11 0.68
C PHE A 75 4.71 1.86 1.53
N ALA A 76 4.59 0.68 0.91
CA ALA A 76 4.42 -0.58 1.63
C ALA A 76 5.61 -0.87 2.58
N GLU A 77 6.85 -0.67 2.11
CA GLU A 77 8.07 -0.83 2.92
C GLU A 77 8.07 0.08 4.15
N TYR A 78 7.83 1.39 3.97
CA TYR A 78 7.79 2.33 5.09
C TYR A 78 6.57 2.13 6.00
N ILE A 79 5.43 1.65 5.50
CA ILE A 79 4.27 1.30 6.32
C ILE A 79 4.58 0.07 7.18
N ALA A 80 5.21 -0.96 6.61
CA ALA A 80 5.58 -2.17 7.33
C ALA A 80 6.55 -1.90 8.49
N GLU A 81 7.40 -0.89 8.35
CA GLU A 81 8.31 -0.43 9.42
C GLU A 81 7.69 0.62 10.37
N ASN A 82 6.44 1.01 10.17
CA ASN A 82 5.78 2.12 10.89
C ASN A 82 6.52 3.47 10.77
N LYS A 83 7.15 3.71 9.62
CA LYS A 83 8.00 4.89 9.32
C LYS A 83 7.49 5.74 8.16
N ILE A 84 6.23 5.61 7.75
CA ILE A 84 5.70 6.33 6.57
C ILE A 84 5.92 7.85 6.60
N LYS A 85 5.96 8.45 7.80
CA LYS A 85 6.25 9.88 8.00
C LYS A 85 7.71 10.27 7.74
N GLU A 86 8.62 9.29 7.74
CA GLU A 86 10.06 9.46 7.51
C GLU A 86 10.43 9.27 6.03
N MET A 87 9.48 8.89 5.17
CA MET A 87 9.76 8.66 3.76
C MET A 87 10.22 9.96 3.08
N PRO A 88 11.38 9.96 2.37
CA PRO A 88 11.89 11.15 1.75
C PRO A 88 10.96 11.65 0.63
N LYS A 89 10.69 12.96 0.61
CA LYS A 89 9.83 13.61 -0.41
C LYS A 89 10.32 13.40 -1.83
N ASN A 90 11.63 13.25 -2.00
CA ASN A 90 12.28 12.95 -3.27
C ASN A 90 13.27 11.80 -3.06
N PHE A 91 13.28 10.85 -3.98
CA PHE A 91 14.28 9.79 -4.05
C PHE A 91 14.50 9.41 -5.51
N ASP A 92 15.63 8.80 -5.81
CA ASP A 92 15.92 8.33 -7.16
C ASP A 92 15.15 7.04 -7.45
N THR A 93 14.12 7.14 -8.29
CA THR A 93 13.25 6.02 -8.67
C THR A 93 13.99 4.98 -9.52
N LYS A 94 15.04 5.35 -10.26
CA LYS A 94 15.87 4.42 -11.03
C LYS A 94 16.73 3.58 -10.11
N VAL A 95 17.36 4.20 -9.12
CA VAL A 95 18.14 3.50 -8.10
C VAL A 95 17.22 2.59 -7.28
N ALA A 96 16.05 3.07 -6.86
CA ALA A 96 15.06 2.25 -6.16
C ALA A 96 14.64 1.03 -6.99
N ARG A 97 14.36 1.21 -8.29
CA ARG A 97 14.02 0.13 -9.21
C ARG A 97 15.13 -0.90 -9.33
N LEU A 98 16.38 -0.46 -9.48
CA LEU A 98 17.55 -1.33 -9.56
C LEU A 98 17.76 -2.10 -8.25
N ASN A 99 17.62 -1.43 -7.10
CA ASN A 99 17.74 -2.07 -5.79
C ASN A 99 16.69 -3.15 -5.60
N MET A 100 15.43 -2.89 -5.97
CA MET A 100 14.36 -3.89 -5.90
C MET A 100 14.63 -5.07 -6.83
N ALA A 101 15.03 -4.83 -8.08
CA ALA A 101 15.38 -5.90 -9.01
C ALA A 101 16.54 -6.76 -8.47
N THR A 102 17.55 -6.12 -7.86
CA THR A 102 18.69 -6.81 -7.23
C THR A 102 18.25 -7.66 -6.04
N GLN A 103 17.39 -7.13 -5.17
CA GLN A 103 16.86 -7.88 -4.02
C GLN A 103 16.02 -9.08 -4.46
N LEU A 104 15.16 -8.91 -5.47
CA LEU A 104 14.37 -10.00 -6.04
C LEU A 104 15.26 -11.06 -6.68
N TYR A 105 16.29 -10.65 -7.43
CA TYR A 105 17.25 -11.56 -8.03
C TYR A 105 18.02 -12.35 -6.97
N LYS A 106 18.55 -11.67 -5.93
CA LYS A 106 19.22 -12.34 -4.81
C LYS A 106 18.31 -13.35 -4.13
N PHE A 107 17.07 -12.96 -3.82
CA PHE A 107 16.09 -13.87 -3.22
C PHE A 107 15.82 -15.10 -4.11
N ALA A 108 15.72 -14.91 -5.42
CA ALA A 108 15.54 -16.01 -6.37
C ALA A 108 16.78 -16.93 -6.44
N CYS A 109 17.99 -16.38 -6.39
CA CYS A 109 19.23 -17.15 -6.38
C CYS A 109 19.49 -17.87 -5.05
N GLU A 110 19.10 -17.27 -3.92
CA GLU A 110 19.24 -17.83 -2.57
C GLU A 110 18.19 -18.92 -2.29
N LYS A 111 17.12 -19.00 -3.09
CA LYS A 111 16.12 -20.07 -3.05
C LYS A 111 16.17 -20.96 -4.30
N PRO A 112 17.19 -21.82 -4.47
CA PRO A 112 17.20 -22.81 -5.53
C PRO A 112 16.13 -23.93 -5.36
N TYR A 113 15.27 -23.86 -4.33
CA TYR A 113 14.34 -24.92 -3.93
C TYR A 113 12.85 -24.52 -3.96
N LEU A 114 12.36 -24.09 -5.11
CA LEU A 114 11.12 -24.71 -5.62
C LEU A 114 11.53 -25.88 -6.53
N ASN A 115 12.40 -26.77 -6.03
CA ASN A 115 12.54 -28.12 -6.54
C ASN A 115 11.30 -28.87 -6.08
N ILE A 116 10.30 -28.90 -6.94
CA ILE A 116 9.10 -29.71 -6.80
C ILE A 116 9.56 -31.17 -6.79
N SER A 117 9.73 -31.72 -5.60
CA SER A 117 9.80 -33.16 -5.36
C SER A 117 9.28 -33.44 -3.96
N SER A 118 7.96 -33.58 -3.89
CA SER A 118 7.22 -34.56 -3.05
C SER A 118 5.73 -34.43 -3.36
#